data_AF-A0A1C3F373-F1
#
_entry.id   AF-A0A1C3F373-F1
#
_cell.length_a   1.000
_cell.length_b   1.000
_cell.length_c   1.000
_cell.angle_alpha   90.00
_cell.angle_beta   90.00
_cell.angle_gamma   90.00
#
_symmetry.space_group_name_H-M   'P 1'
#
loop_
_entity.id
_entity.type
_entity.pdbx_description
1 polymer ?
#
loop_
_entity_poly.entity_id
_entity_poly.type
_entity_poly.pdbx_seq_one_letter_code
_entity_poly.pdbx_strand_id
1 'polypeptide(L)'
;MYTLDAQQQNKVLDSFQRVVDKRDSSLICEDLYNHLNLNCNFISHLSLQGFREYYYGDNFQEFFEQFDRRSPHSQWREAPGISRKFEDLNEALIDYASSQDLIL
;
A
#
# COMPACT_ATOMS: atom_id res chain seq x y z
N MET A 1 -17.06 4.67 -4.10
CA MET A 1 -16.01 3.98 -3.32
C MET A 1 -15.81 2.60 -3.93
N TYR A 2 -14.62 2.32 -4.45
CA TYR A 2 -14.28 0.99 -4.97
C TYR A 2 -14.43 -0.04 -3.85
N THR A 3 -15.15 -1.13 -4.12
CA THR A 3 -15.47 -2.15 -3.10
C THR A 3 -14.74 -3.43 -3.46
N LEU A 4 -14.05 -4.01 -2.47
CA LEU A 4 -13.37 -5.29 -2.55
C LEU A 4 -14.22 -6.37 -1.87
N ASP A 5 -14.44 -7.49 -2.54
CA ASP A 5 -14.87 -8.72 -1.89
C ASP A 5 -13.72 -9.42 -1.15
N ALA A 6 -14.01 -10.48 -0.40
CA ALA A 6 -13.00 -11.19 0.38
C ALA A 6 -11.86 -11.78 -0.47
N GLN A 7 -12.17 -12.24 -1.70
CA GLN A 7 -11.15 -12.78 -2.59
C GLN A 7 -10.21 -11.67 -3.09
N GLN A 8 -10.76 -10.50 -3.40
CA GLN A 8 -9.96 -9.34 -3.81
C GLN A 8 -9.13 -8.79 -2.66
N GLN A 9 -9.64 -8.76 -1.43
CA GLN A 9 -8.85 -8.38 -0.24
C GLN A 9 -7.66 -9.33 -0.04
N ASN A 10 -7.85 -10.65 -0.24
CA ASN A 10 -6.75 -11.60 -0.20
C ASN A 10 -5.70 -11.36 -1.31
N LYS A 11 -6.13 -10.98 -2.53
CA LYS A 11 -5.21 -10.62 -3.61
C LYS A 11 -4.42 -9.35 -3.31
N VAL A 12 -5.06 -8.36 -2.67
CA VAL A 12 -4.39 -7.15 -2.20
C VAL A 12 -3.28 -7.52 -1.23
N LEU A 13 -3.59 -8.34 -0.22
CA LEU A 13 -2.62 -8.76 0.78
C LEU A 13 -1.48 -9.60 0.16
N ASP A 14 -1.77 -10.62 -0.66
CA ASP A 14 -0.74 -11.42 -1.34
C ASP A 14 0.16 -10.56 -2.22
N SER A 15 -0.43 -9.67 -3.02
CA SER A 15 0.33 -8.75 -3.87
C SER A 15 1.23 -7.85 -3.03
N PHE A 16 0.73 -7.34 -1.91
CA PHE A 16 1.49 -6.47 -1.02
C PHE A 16 2.67 -7.23 -0.41
N GLN A 17 2.43 -8.42 0.15
CA GLN A 17 3.47 -9.26 0.73
C GLN A 17 4.59 -9.54 -0.28
N ARG A 18 4.23 -9.88 -1.51
CA ARG A 18 5.20 -10.11 -2.59
C ARG A 18 6.00 -8.87 -2.97
N VAL A 19 5.37 -7.70 -3.00
CA VAL A 19 6.03 -6.40 -3.26
C VAL A 19 7.04 -6.11 -2.15
N VAL A 20 6.63 -6.29 -0.89
CA VAL A 20 7.47 -6.07 0.29
C VAL A 20 8.66 -7.03 0.33
N ASP A 21 8.40 -8.34 0.22
CA ASP A 21 9.42 -9.40 0.30
C ASP A 21 10.49 -9.28 -0.78
N LYS A 22 10.08 -8.91 -2.00
CA LYS A 22 10.99 -8.82 -3.15
C LYS A 22 11.53 -7.42 -3.38
N ARG A 23 11.04 -6.44 -2.63
CA ARG A 23 11.29 -5.00 -2.82
C ARG A 23 11.13 -4.56 -4.27
N ASP A 24 10.03 -4.94 -4.89
CA ASP A 24 9.80 -4.79 -6.32
C ASP A 24 8.42 -4.23 -6.61
N SER A 25 8.38 -2.96 -7.03
CA SER A 25 7.14 -2.25 -7.39
C SER A 25 6.45 -2.86 -8.61
N SER A 26 7.15 -3.60 -9.47
CA SER A 26 6.54 -4.25 -10.64
C SER A 26 5.48 -5.28 -10.26
N LEU A 27 5.54 -5.77 -9.02
CA LEU A 27 4.62 -6.76 -8.46
C LEU A 27 3.32 -6.17 -7.91
N ILE A 28 3.18 -4.84 -7.90
CA ILE A 28 1.94 -4.16 -7.48
C ILE A 28 0.85 -4.52 -8.49
N CYS A 29 -0.12 -5.35 -8.11
CA CYS A 29 -1.23 -5.71 -8.98
C CYS A 29 -2.29 -4.59 -9.05
N GLU A 30 -3.25 -4.73 -9.96
CA GLU A 30 -4.34 -3.77 -10.13
C GLU A 30 -5.21 -3.64 -8.87
N ASP A 31 -5.53 -4.74 -8.19
CA ASP A 31 -6.33 -4.71 -6.96
C ASP A 31 -5.60 -3.95 -5.84
N LEU A 32 -4.30 -4.20 -5.64
CA LEU A 32 -3.48 -3.48 -4.66
C LEU A 32 -3.41 -1.99 -5.00
N TYR A 33 -3.10 -1.66 -6.25
CA TYR A 33 -3.04 -0.27 -6.71
C TYR A 33 -4.38 0.47 -6.51
N ASN A 34 -5.50 -0.13 -6.90
CA ASN A 34 -6.82 0.47 -6.72
C ASN A 34 -7.16 0.63 -5.24
N HIS A 35 -6.78 -0.35 -4.41
CA HIS A 35 -6.97 -0.25 -2.97
C HIS A 35 -6.20 0.94 -2.39
N LEU A 36 -4.89 1.04 -2.66
CA LEU A 36 -4.04 2.12 -2.17
C LEU A 36 -4.56 3.49 -2.60
N ASN A 37 -4.87 3.66 -3.89
CA ASN A 37 -5.29 4.95 -4.45
C ASN A 37 -6.70 5.38 -4.04
N LEU A 38 -7.63 4.43 -3.85
CA LEU A 38 -9.04 4.76 -3.61
C LEU A 38 -9.48 4.59 -2.15
N ASN A 39 -8.68 3.91 -1.32
CA ASN A 39 -9.03 3.60 0.06
C ASN A 39 -7.94 3.94 1.09
N CYS A 40 -6.71 4.22 0.66
CA CYS A 40 -5.56 4.48 1.56
C CYS A 40 -4.89 5.83 1.32
N ASN A 41 -5.50 6.72 0.52
CA ASN A 41 -5.03 8.07 0.21
C ASN A 41 -3.66 8.16 -0.47
N PHE A 42 -3.26 7.13 -1.23
CA PHE A 42 -2.06 7.18 -2.07
C PHE A 42 -2.24 8.10 -3.29
N ILE A 43 -1.12 8.39 -3.96
CA ILE A 43 -1.03 9.27 -5.13
C ILE A 43 -2.01 8.84 -6.23
N SER A 44 -3.16 9.52 -6.29
CA SER A 44 -4.30 9.13 -7.13
C SER A 44 -4.24 9.58 -8.59
N HIS A 45 -3.23 10.38 -8.97
CA HIS A 45 -3.12 10.93 -10.34
C HIS A 45 -2.23 10.11 -11.28
N LEU A 46 -1.54 9.09 -10.78
CA LEU A 46 -0.72 8.19 -11.60
C LEU A 46 -1.58 7.07 -12.17
N SER A 47 -1.21 6.52 -13.33
CA SER A 47 -1.72 5.21 -13.79
C SER A 47 -1.05 4.09 -13.00
N LEU A 48 -1.54 2.84 -13.09
CA LEU A 48 -0.84 1.69 -12.50
C LEU A 48 0.62 1.62 -12.96
N GLN A 49 0.88 1.82 -14.26
CA GLN A 49 2.25 1.83 -14.78
C GLN A 49 3.06 2.97 -14.15
N GLY A 50 2.54 4.20 -14.15
CA GLY A 50 3.22 5.35 -13.55
C GLY A 50 3.46 5.18 -12.05
N PHE A 51 2.57 4.51 -11.34
CA PHE A 51 2.72 4.21 -9.93
C PHE A 51 3.85 3.22 -9.66
N ARG A 52 3.97 2.17 -10.48
CA ARG A 52 5.10 1.22 -10.41
C ARG A 52 6.43 1.92 -10.72
N GLU A 53 6.44 2.77 -11.74
CA GLU A 53 7.61 3.55 -12.14
C GLU A 53 8.02 4.55 -11.05
N TYR A 54 7.05 5.21 -10.40
CA TYR A 54 7.30 6.16 -9.33
C TYR A 54 8.09 5.54 -8.17
N TYR A 55 7.69 4.34 -7.73
CA TYR A 55 8.34 3.60 -6.64
C TYR A 55 9.46 2.66 -7.10
N TYR A 56 9.96 2.76 -8.33
CA TYR A 56 11.02 1.87 -8.80
C TYR A 56 12.40 2.26 -8.23
N GLY A 57 13.24 1.26 -7.97
CA GLY A 57 14.64 1.46 -7.58
C GLY A 57 14.78 2.18 -6.23
N ASP A 58 15.56 3.27 -6.22
CA ASP A 58 15.88 4.02 -5.00
C ASP A 58 14.65 4.65 -4.34
N ASN A 59 13.59 4.91 -5.11
CA ASN A 59 12.33 5.47 -4.60
C ASN A 59 11.46 4.42 -3.88
N PHE A 60 11.83 3.14 -3.90
CA PHE A 60 11.05 2.09 -3.26
C PHE A 60 10.99 2.29 -1.73
N GLN A 61 11.96 2.97 -1.13
CA GLN A 61 11.92 3.32 0.29
C GLN A 61 10.74 4.25 0.61
N GLU A 62 10.41 5.20 -0.27
CA GLU A 62 9.27 6.10 -0.10
C GLU A 62 7.95 5.32 -0.03
N PHE A 63 7.86 4.19 -0.73
CA PHE A 63 6.69 3.30 -0.66
C PHE A 63 6.52 2.76 0.77
N PHE A 64 7.60 2.29 1.40
CA PHE A 64 7.56 1.77 2.77
C PHE A 64 7.28 2.84 3.82
N GLU A 65 7.86 4.02 3.66
CA GLU A 65 7.64 5.16 4.56
C GLU A 65 6.17 5.55 4.64
N GLN A 66 5.39 5.29 3.58
CA GLN A 66 3.94 5.46 3.66
C GLN A 66 3.35 4.56 4.74
N PHE A 67 3.80 3.31 4.93
CA PHE A 67 3.24 2.35 5.90
C PHE A 67 3.84 2.47 7.31
N ASP A 68 4.92 3.24 7.48
CA ASP A 68 5.56 3.42 8.78
C ASP A 68 4.73 4.34 9.68
N ARG A 69 4.16 3.80 10.77
CA ARG A 69 3.40 4.58 11.77
C ARG A 69 4.18 5.74 12.39
N ARG A 70 5.51 5.76 12.29
CA ARG A 70 6.38 6.81 12.82
C ARG A 70 6.77 7.86 11.78
N SER A 71 6.57 7.56 10.49
CA SER A 71 6.93 8.47 9.42
C SER A 71 5.93 9.63 9.34
N PRO A 72 6.39 10.87 9.20
CA PRO A 72 5.50 12.00 8.92
C PRO A 72 4.82 11.89 7.55
N HIS A 73 5.30 10.98 6.69
CA HIS A 73 4.69 10.66 5.39
C HIS A 73 3.58 9.62 5.49
N SER A 74 3.41 8.96 6.64
CA SER A 74 2.36 7.97 6.84
C SER A 74 1.02 8.63 7.10
N GLN A 75 0.07 8.35 6.22
CA GLN A 75 -1.27 8.95 6.28
C GLN A 75 -2.34 7.98 6.83
N TRP A 76 -1.95 6.77 7.24
CA TRP A 76 -2.83 5.60 7.32
C TRP A 76 -4.00 5.65 8.30
N ARG A 77 -3.96 6.53 9.31
CA ARG A 77 -5.02 6.57 10.33
C ARG A 77 -5.70 7.92 10.51
N GLU A 78 -5.07 9.00 10.06
CA GLU A 78 -5.57 10.35 10.33
C GLU A 78 -6.09 11.05 9.07
N ALA A 79 -5.81 10.52 7.87
CA ALA A 79 -6.29 11.12 6.65
C ALA A 79 -7.81 10.89 6.46
N PRO A 80 -8.60 11.96 6.25
CA PRO A 80 -10.05 11.85 6.07
C PRO A 80 -10.46 11.04 4.82
N GLY A 81 -9.53 10.77 3.91
CA GLY A 81 -9.74 9.96 2.71
C GLY A 81 -9.62 8.45 2.91
N ILE A 82 -9.25 7.98 4.10
CA ILE A 82 -9.04 6.55 4.34
C ILE A 82 -10.35 5.84 4.68
N SER A 83 -10.58 4.73 4.00
CA SER A 83 -11.80 3.94 4.15
C SER A 83 -11.80 3.13 5.45
N ARG A 84 -12.64 3.51 6.42
CA ARG A 84 -12.88 2.71 7.63
C ARG A 84 -13.48 1.32 7.35
N LYS A 85 -14.08 1.14 6.16
CA LYS A 85 -14.64 -0.15 5.74
C LYS A 85 -13.54 -1.23 5.59
N PHE A 86 -12.31 -0.83 5.29
CA PHE A 86 -11.19 -1.73 5.07
C PHE A 86 -10.12 -1.58 6.16
N GLU A 87 -10.52 -1.16 7.36
CA GLU A 87 -9.59 -0.96 8.50
C GLU A 87 -8.77 -2.22 8.79
N ASP A 88 -9.41 -3.39 8.88
CA ASP A 88 -8.71 -4.66 9.12
C ASP A 88 -7.66 -4.98 8.05
N LEU A 89 -7.97 -4.72 6.77
CA LEU A 89 -7.03 -4.93 5.67
C LEU A 89 -5.88 -3.92 5.76
N ASN A 90 -6.18 -2.65 5.98
CA ASN A 90 -5.17 -1.59 6.11
C ASN A 90 -4.20 -1.89 7.26
N GLU A 91 -4.72 -2.33 8.41
CA GLU A 91 -3.89 -2.75 9.55
C GLU A 91 -3.01 -3.94 9.21
N ALA A 92 -3.53 -4.94 8.49
CA ALA A 92 -2.73 -6.08 8.06
C ALA A 92 -1.56 -5.67 7.14
N LEU A 93 -1.75 -4.68 6.26
CA LEU A 93 -0.65 -4.16 5.42
C LEU A 93 0.43 -3.48 6.27
N ILE A 94 0.01 -2.64 7.23
CA ILE A 94 0.94 -1.91 8.11
C ILE A 94 1.71 -2.86 9.02
N ASP A 95 1.01 -3.79 9.67
CA ASP A 95 1.61 -4.77 10.58
C ASP A 95 2.61 -5.64 9.81
N TYR A 96 2.28 -6.03 8.59
CA TYR A 96 3.19 -6.80 7.73
C TYR A 96 4.46 -5.99 7.39
N ALA A 97 4.32 -4.76 6.91
CA ALA A 97 5.47 -3.90 6.60
C ALA A 97 6.36 -3.65 7.84
N SER A 98 5.73 -3.47 9.01
CA SER A 98 6.42 -3.22 10.28
C SER A 98 7.16 -4.46 10.81
N SER A 99 6.67 -5.67 10.50
CA SER A 99 7.28 -6.93 10.95
C SER A 99 8.60 -7.28 10.27
N GLN A 100 8.91 -6.63 9.15
CA GLN A 100 10.05 -7.01 8.29
C GLN A 100 11.35 -6.26 8.64
N ASP A 101 11.40 -5.49 9.75
CA ASP A 101 12.51 -4.58 10.10
C ASP A 101 12.91 -3.65 8.93
N LEU A 102 11.97 -3.37 8.02
CA LEU A 102 12.17 -2.51 6.83
C LEU A 102 12.11 -1.02 7.18
N ILE A 103 11.83 -0.72 8.44
CA ILE A 103 11.69 0.60 9.03
C ILE A 103 12.78 0.72 10.10
N LEU A 104 14.03 0.94 9.67
CA LEU A 104 15.15 1.32 10.52
C LEU A 104 15.78 2.60 9.98
#